data_AF-A0A2H0MZI5-F1
#
_entry.id   AF-A0A2H0MZI5-F1
#
_cell.length_a   1.000
_cell.length_b   1.000
_cell.length_c   1.000
_cell.angle_alpha   90.00
_cell.angle_beta   90.00
_cell.angle_gamma   90.00
#
_symmetry.space_group_name_H-M   'P 1'
#
loop_
_entity.id
_entity.type
_entity.pdbx_description
1 polymer ?
#
loop_
_entity_poly.entity_id
_entity_poly.type
_entity_poly.pdbx_seq_one_letter_code
_entity_poly.pdbx_strand_id
1 'polypeptide(L)'
;MNDNNGDLQSKFDSESAHAYVNYLLTLSIRKAEAFGALAYTFIKEQDLDQLKILPEEQFSLTIATVQSLTDEPKRYGLKINLLEKALALVSKTRYYSPAIVRQIEFDIKKTKAELDIYRNAMRPAQVGVEEPQTLVVESDVPSYFLCTAKKRASEYYLNKFRLSKEAKTAQNFSGTPRSFDPNNSAIQKEFSGACAPFMNSRINAFHILLPFDLKISRTPDNPLEAGVRAFYAKVGYSFPLAFERDKFCSYHDGEVLDIEMDDPHLLFISVSAVKEREFPSRQFDAPAGAPAEFAYPINVLDRIGTLGPYVQIPTNFKIWFDSSRVSLLIQGAPDLYEYGLNGGAGLMTRTHASDKTTVYNQAGNIPWQEGMSFNFANIHLLLDQKADSAFIPFNTPLFSVFPVLANSCFKIEDSEKMPIR
;
A
#
# COMPACT_ATOMS: atom_id res chain seq x y z
N MET A 1 -19.78 -36.36 -45.38
CA MET A 1 -19.89 -35.80 -46.74
C MET A 1 -20.66 -34.50 -46.58
N ASN A 2 -19.93 -33.43 -46.26
CA ASN A 2 -19.56 -32.33 -47.18
C ASN A 2 -20.74 -31.38 -47.33
N ASP A 3 -20.65 -30.08 -47.19
CA ASP A 3 -19.61 -29.10 -46.86
C ASP A 3 -20.41 -27.85 -46.48
N ASN A 4 -19.95 -27.09 -45.50
CA ASN A 4 -20.03 -25.61 -45.48
C ASN A 4 -19.46 -25.10 -44.15
N ASN A 5 -18.16 -25.32 -43.98
CA ASN A 5 -17.31 -24.34 -43.33
C ASN A 5 -17.30 -23.09 -44.23
N GLY A 6 -18.33 -22.27 -44.11
CA GLY A 6 -18.35 -20.94 -44.71
C GLY A 6 -17.48 -20.03 -43.87
N ASP A 7 -16.36 -19.59 -44.45
CA ASP A 7 -15.49 -18.53 -43.97
C ASP A 7 -16.26 -17.38 -43.28
N LEU A 8 -16.05 -17.22 -41.97
CA LEU A 8 -16.35 -15.98 -41.24
C LEU A 8 -15.25 -14.92 -41.48
N GLN A 9 -14.81 -14.77 -42.74
CA GLN A 9 -14.03 -13.63 -43.21
C GLN A 9 -14.96 -12.68 -43.97
N SER A 10 -15.66 -11.80 -43.24
CA SER A 10 -15.90 -10.45 -43.75
C SER A 10 -15.02 -9.50 -42.94
N LYS A 11 -13.71 -9.64 -43.17
CA LYS A 11 -12.73 -8.59 -42.87
C LYS A 11 -13.14 -7.35 -43.67
N PHE A 12 -13.08 -6.19 -43.04
CA PHE A 12 -13.38 -4.88 -43.65
C PHE A 12 -12.99 -4.81 -45.13
N ASP A 13 -13.81 -4.18 -45.97
CA ASP A 13 -13.27 -3.67 -47.24
C ASP A 13 -12.41 -2.42 -46.97
N SER A 14 -11.65 -1.97 -47.97
CA SER A 14 -10.70 -0.85 -47.77
C SER A 14 -11.42 0.43 -47.30
N GLU A 15 -12.59 0.73 -47.85
CA GLU A 15 -13.34 1.96 -47.52
C GLU A 15 -13.90 1.92 -46.09
N SER A 16 -14.52 0.81 -45.69
CA SER A 16 -15.00 0.59 -44.33
C SER A 16 -13.85 0.53 -43.31
N ALA A 17 -12.66 0.04 -43.70
CA ALA A 17 -11.47 0.04 -42.86
C ALA A 17 -10.99 1.48 -42.58
N HIS A 18 -10.91 2.35 -43.60
CA HIS A 18 -10.54 3.76 -43.40
C HIS A 18 -11.58 4.51 -42.55
N ALA A 19 -12.88 4.27 -42.79
CA ALA A 19 -13.94 4.83 -41.97
C ALA A 19 -13.81 4.39 -40.49
N TYR A 20 -13.46 3.12 -40.26
CA TYR A 20 -13.25 2.59 -38.92
C TYR A 20 -11.99 3.14 -38.24
N VAL A 21 -10.89 3.33 -38.96
CA VAL A 21 -9.70 4.02 -38.44
C VAL A 21 -10.04 5.44 -37.98
N ASN A 22 -10.79 6.20 -38.79
CA ASN A 22 -11.24 7.55 -38.42
C ASN A 22 -12.14 7.53 -37.19
N TYR A 23 -13.04 6.56 -37.09
CA TYR A 23 -13.86 6.35 -35.90
C TYR A 23 -12.99 6.08 -34.66
N LEU A 24 -12.02 5.17 -34.75
CA LEU A 24 -11.10 4.85 -33.64
C LEU A 24 -10.27 6.07 -33.21
N LEU A 25 -9.71 6.82 -34.15
CA LEU A 25 -8.97 8.04 -33.84
C LEU A 25 -9.86 9.11 -33.19
N THR A 26 -11.13 9.20 -33.61
CA THR A 26 -12.11 10.08 -32.95
C THR A 26 -12.37 9.65 -31.51
N LEU A 27 -12.52 8.34 -31.26
CA LEU A 27 -12.64 7.82 -29.89
C LEU A 27 -11.39 8.15 -29.05
N SER A 28 -10.19 8.03 -29.64
CA SER A 28 -8.93 8.38 -28.99
C SER A 28 -8.89 9.85 -28.56
N ILE A 29 -9.23 10.77 -29.46
CA ILE A 29 -9.28 12.23 -29.18
C ILE A 29 -10.26 12.52 -28.04
N ARG A 30 -11.40 11.83 -28.01
CA ARG A 30 -12.40 11.95 -26.94
C ARG A 30 -12.01 11.24 -25.64
N LYS A 31 -10.86 10.57 -25.61
CA LYS A 31 -10.41 9.70 -24.51
C LYS A 31 -11.48 8.68 -24.12
N ALA A 32 -12.21 8.16 -25.11
CA ALA A 32 -13.25 7.18 -24.87
C ALA A 32 -12.62 5.86 -24.37
N GLU A 33 -13.15 5.32 -23.29
CA GLU A 33 -12.65 4.10 -22.62
C GLU A 33 -12.56 2.89 -23.55
N ALA A 34 -13.50 2.76 -24.49
CA ALA A 34 -13.55 1.67 -25.45
C ALA A 34 -12.40 1.70 -26.48
N PHE A 35 -11.73 2.85 -26.66
CA PHE A 35 -10.75 3.05 -27.73
C PHE A 35 -9.64 1.99 -27.70
N GLY A 36 -8.96 1.83 -26.57
CA GLY A 36 -7.76 0.98 -26.51
C GLY A 36 -8.04 -0.48 -26.86
N ALA A 37 -9.15 -1.04 -26.40
CA ALA A 37 -9.55 -2.42 -26.70
C ALA A 37 -9.96 -2.60 -28.18
N LEU A 38 -10.71 -1.64 -28.73
CA LEU A 38 -11.14 -1.67 -30.12
C LEU A 38 -9.97 -1.50 -31.09
N ALA A 39 -9.11 -0.52 -30.81
CA ALA A 39 -7.93 -0.23 -31.62
C ALA A 39 -6.94 -1.40 -31.58
N TYR A 40 -6.68 -1.97 -30.41
CA TYR A 40 -5.80 -3.14 -30.30
C TYR A 40 -6.35 -4.35 -31.07
N THR A 41 -7.63 -4.66 -30.92
CA THR A 41 -8.29 -5.75 -31.65
C THR A 41 -8.16 -5.55 -33.16
N PHE A 42 -8.43 -4.33 -33.65
CA PHE A 42 -8.30 -4.00 -35.06
C PHE A 42 -6.86 -4.15 -35.57
N ILE A 43 -5.87 -3.61 -34.85
CA ILE A 43 -4.44 -3.71 -35.20
C ILE A 43 -3.96 -5.17 -35.24
N LYS A 44 -4.52 -6.03 -34.39
CA LYS A 44 -4.11 -7.43 -34.22
C LYS A 44 -4.76 -8.37 -35.23
N GLU A 45 -6.06 -8.20 -35.48
CA GLU A 45 -6.86 -9.16 -36.25
C GLU A 45 -6.93 -8.86 -37.75
N GLN A 46 -6.63 -7.61 -38.12
CA GLN A 46 -6.69 -7.16 -39.51
C GLN A 46 -5.29 -7.00 -40.12
N ASP A 47 -5.19 -7.31 -41.41
CA ASP A 47 -4.00 -7.02 -42.20
C ASP A 47 -4.15 -5.60 -42.78
N LEU A 48 -3.61 -4.62 -42.05
CA LEU A 48 -3.79 -3.20 -42.38
C LEU A 48 -3.14 -2.81 -43.73
N ASP A 49 -2.10 -3.54 -44.15
CA ASP A 49 -1.45 -3.33 -45.43
C ASP A 49 -2.36 -3.81 -46.58
N GLN A 50 -3.01 -4.98 -46.43
CA GLN A 50 -4.00 -5.46 -47.40
C GLN A 50 -5.23 -4.55 -47.48
N LEU A 51 -5.61 -3.93 -46.36
CA LEU A 51 -6.71 -2.95 -46.30
C LEU A 51 -6.34 -1.57 -46.85
N LYS A 52 -5.09 -1.39 -47.30
CA LYS A 52 -4.54 -0.13 -47.83
C LYS A 52 -4.53 1.04 -46.83
N ILE A 53 -4.54 0.75 -45.54
CA ILE A 53 -4.39 1.77 -44.50
C ILE A 53 -2.99 2.37 -44.58
N LEU A 54 -2.90 3.70 -44.63
CA LEU A 54 -1.62 4.39 -44.84
C LEU A 54 -0.66 4.16 -43.66
N PRO A 55 0.67 4.11 -43.90
CA PRO A 55 1.64 3.99 -42.82
C PRO A 55 1.46 5.04 -41.71
N GLU A 56 1.09 6.27 -42.06
CA GLU A 56 0.79 7.35 -41.10
C GLU A 56 -0.41 7.02 -40.21
N GLU A 57 -1.47 6.46 -40.79
CA GLU A 57 -2.68 6.07 -40.07
C GLU A 57 -2.38 4.89 -39.13
N GLN A 58 -1.66 3.89 -39.64
CA GLN A 58 -1.23 2.74 -38.84
C GLN A 58 -0.33 3.18 -37.68
N PHE A 59 0.63 4.06 -37.93
CA PHE A 59 1.54 4.59 -36.92
C PHE A 59 0.78 5.38 -35.85
N SER A 60 -0.10 6.30 -36.27
CA SER A 60 -0.90 7.13 -35.36
C SER A 60 -1.81 6.28 -34.47
N LEU A 61 -2.51 5.32 -35.07
CA LEU A 61 -3.37 4.40 -34.33
C LEU A 61 -2.56 3.54 -33.35
N THR A 62 -1.38 3.06 -33.75
CA THR A 62 -0.50 2.25 -32.90
C THR A 62 0.01 3.05 -31.70
N ILE A 63 0.55 4.25 -31.91
CA ILE A 63 1.04 5.11 -30.81
C ILE A 63 -0.10 5.54 -29.89
N ALA A 64 -1.26 5.91 -30.44
CA ALA A 64 -2.43 6.22 -29.62
C ALA A 64 -2.87 5.02 -28.77
N THR A 65 -2.84 3.81 -29.34
CA THR A 65 -3.13 2.57 -28.60
C THR A 65 -2.14 2.36 -27.46
N VAL A 66 -0.83 2.55 -27.71
CA VAL A 66 0.21 2.48 -26.66
C VAL A 66 -0.07 3.46 -25.52
N GLN A 67 -0.44 4.69 -25.84
CA GLN A 67 -0.76 5.72 -24.83
C GLN A 67 -2.03 5.43 -24.04
N SER A 68 -2.94 4.64 -24.59
CA SER A 68 -4.17 4.21 -23.89
C SER A 68 -3.95 3.04 -22.93
N LEU A 69 -2.79 2.38 -22.97
CA LEU A 69 -2.49 1.29 -22.04
C LEU A 69 -2.13 1.85 -20.66
N THR A 70 -2.82 1.40 -19.61
CA THR A 70 -2.39 1.64 -18.23
C THR A 70 -0.99 1.05 -17.99
N ASP A 71 -0.14 1.77 -17.28
CA ASP A 71 1.22 1.35 -16.91
C ASP A 71 1.18 0.23 -15.85
N GLU A 72 0.89 -0.98 -16.31
CA GLU A 72 0.87 -2.19 -15.50
C GLU A 72 1.76 -3.29 -16.10
N PRO A 73 2.60 -3.98 -15.29
CA PRO A 73 3.55 -4.97 -15.81
C PRO A 73 2.94 -6.10 -16.66
N LYS A 74 1.71 -6.50 -16.35
CA LYS A 74 0.98 -7.52 -17.13
C LYS A 74 0.71 -7.08 -18.59
N ARG A 75 0.73 -5.77 -18.87
CA ARG A 75 0.49 -5.16 -20.18
C ARG A 75 1.78 -4.78 -20.90
N TYR A 76 2.94 -4.89 -20.25
CA TYR A 76 4.23 -4.48 -20.84
C TYR A 76 4.63 -5.32 -22.05
N GLY A 77 4.32 -6.62 -22.06
CA GLY A 77 4.53 -7.44 -23.26
C GLY A 77 3.75 -6.91 -24.47
N LEU A 78 2.50 -6.50 -24.26
CA LEU A 78 1.66 -5.87 -25.28
C LEU A 78 2.23 -4.51 -25.71
N LYS A 79 2.59 -3.67 -24.75
CA LYS A 79 3.18 -2.33 -24.98
C LYS A 79 4.45 -2.43 -25.82
N ILE A 80 5.35 -3.37 -25.50
CA ILE A 80 6.59 -3.63 -26.24
C ILE A 80 6.27 -4.02 -27.69
N ASN A 81 5.35 -4.97 -27.91
CA ASN A 81 4.99 -5.41 -29.27
C ASN A 81 4.45 -4.25 -30.14
N LEU A 82 3.61 -3.39 -29.56
CA LEU A 82 3.08 -2.22 -30.28
C LEU A 82 4.17 -1.16 -30.53
N LEU A 83 5.07 -0.92 -29.59
CA LEU A 83 6.20 -0.01 -29.77
C LEU A 83 7.17 -0.52 -30.85
N GLU A 84 7.45 -1.83 -30.88
CA GLU A 84 8.26 -2.45 -31.93
C GLU A 84 7.57 -2.34 -33.31
N LYS A 85 6.25 -2.49 -33.38
CA LYS A 85 5.47 -2.23 -34.60
C LYS A 85 5.53 -0.76 -35.01
N ALA A 86 5.41 0.18 -34.07
CA ALA A 86 5.53 1.61 -34.34
C ALA A 86 6.93 1.99 -34.84
N LEU A 87 7.98 1.39 -34.28
CA LEU A 87 9.36 1.57 -34.71
C LEU A 87 9.57 1.08 -36.15
N ALA A 88 8.96 -0.04 -36.54
CA ALA A 88 9.01 -0.54 -37.91
C ALA A 88 8.20 0.31 -38.90
N LEU A 89 7.14 0.98 -38.43
CA LEU A 89 6.29 1.84 -39.25
C LEU A 89 6.87 3.24 -39.46
N VAL A 90 7.51 3.83 -38.45
CA VAL A 90 7.88 5.27 -38.47
C VAL A 90 8.76 5.66 -39.67
N SER A 91 9.64 4.77 -40.12
CA SER A 91 10.51 4.97 -41.30
C SER A 91 9.76 5.04 -42.63
N LYS A 92 8.52 4.55 -42.67
CA LYS A 92 7.63 4.57 -43.84
C LYS A 92 6.66 5.76 -43.81
N THR A 93 6.73 6.60 -42.78
CA THR A 93 5.82 7.75 -42.61
C THR A 93 6.54 9.06 -42.88
N ARG A 94 5.78 10.10 -43.22
CA ARG A 94 6.25 11.49 -43.21
C ARG A 94 6.66 12.00 -41.81
N TYR A 95 6.29 11.28 -40.75
CA TYR A 95 6.65 11.63 -39.37
C TYR A 95 8.06 11.20 -38.99
N TYR A 96 8.78 10.53 -39.89
CA TYR A 96 10.13 10.06 -39.60
C TYR A 96 11.03 11.19 -39.11
N SER A 97 11.55 11.01 -37.90
CA SER A 97 12.53 11.89 -37.27
C SER A 97 13.44 11.07 -36.37
N PRO A 98 14.77 11.30 -36.38
CA PRO A 98 15.68 10.64 -35.45
C PRO A 98 15.29 10.80 -33.98
N ALA A 99 14.64 11.92 -33.61
CA ALA A 99 14.15 12.15 -32.26
C ALA A 99 13.01 11.19 -31.87
N ILE A 100 12.05 10.96 -32.79
CA ILE A 100 10.93 10.05 -32.57
C ILE A 100 11.42 8.61 -32.49
N VAL A 101 12.35 8.22 -33.37
CA VAL A 101 12.98 6.89 -33.32
C VAL A 101 13.64 6.64 -31.97
N ARG A 102 14.49 7.57 -31.50
CA ARG A 102 15.15 7.46 -30.18
C ARG A 102 14.16 7.39 -29.03
N GLN A 103 13.06 8.14 -29.10
CA GLN A 103 12.02 8.10 -28.07
C GLN A 103 11.36 6.70 -28.00
N ILE A 104 10.98 6.14 -29.15
CA ILE A 104 10.38 4.80 -29.20
C ILE A 104 11.38 3.74 -28.71
N GLU A 105 12.64 3.81 -29.12
CA GLU A 105 13.70 2.91 -28.63
C GLU A 105 13.91 3.01 -27.11
N PHE A 106 13.90 4.24 -26.58
CA PHE A 106 13.97 4.48 -25.14
C PHE A 106 12.78 3.86 -24.41
N ASP A 107 11.56 4.06 -24.91
CA ASP A 107 10.34 3.51 -24.30
C ASP A 107 10.34 1.98 -24.33
N ILE A 108 10.83 1.36 -25.42
CA ILE A 108 11.04 -0.10 -25.50
C ILE A 108 12.03 -0.55 -24.42
N LYS A 109 13.19 0.10 -24.32
CA LYS A 109 14.24 -0.25 -23.37
C LYS A 109 13.77 -0.12 -21.92
N LYS A 110 13.10 0.99 -21.60
CA LYS A 110 12.50 1.26 -20.28
C LYS A 110 11.46 0.19 -19.94
N THR A 111 10.51 -0.07 -20.84
CA THR A 111 9.44 -1.04 -20.60
C THR A 111 9.98 -2.47 -20.45
N LYS A 112 11.02 -2.85 -21.22
CA LYS A 112 11.73 -4.15 -21.05
C LYS A 112 12.39 -4.25 -19.68
N ALA A 113 13.12 -3.21 -19.25
CA ALA A 113 13.77 -3.20 -17.95
C ALA A 113 12.76 -3.34 -16.79
N GLU A 114 11.65 -2.60 -16.84
CA GLU A 114 10.60 -2.71 -15.82
C GLU A 114 9.89 -4.08 -15.83
N LEU A 115 9.68 -4.66 -17.01
CA LEU A 115 9.13 -6.03 -17.14
C LEU A 115 10.08 -7.08 -16.56
N ASP A 116 11.38 -6.93 -16.75
CA ASP A 116 12.38 -7.83 -16.20
C ASP A 116 12.47 -7.71 -14.67
N ILE A 117 12.37 -6.49 -14.13
CA ILE A 117 12.22 -6.27 -12.67
C ILE A 117 10.98 -7.01 -12.16
N TYR A 118 9.84 -6.86 -12.83
CA TYR A 118 8.61 -7.56 -12.46
C TYR A 118 8.74 -9.09 -12.54
N ARG A 119 9.35 -9.62 -13.60
CA ARG A 119 9.59 -11.07 -13.75
C ARG A 119 10.51 -11.60 -12.66
N ASN A 120 11.55 -10.86 -12.30
CA ASN A 120 12.44 -11.21 -11.21
C ASN A 120 11.70 -11.20 -9.86
N ALA A 121 10.82 -10.21 -9.63
CA ALA A 121 9.98 -10.18 -8.44
C ALA A 121 8.94 -11.32 -8.40
N MET A 122 8.51 -11.83 -9.56
CA MET A 122 7.58 -12.96 -9.67
C MET A 122 8.26 -14.33 -9.58
N ARG A 123 9.58 -14.43 -9.80
CA ARG A 123 10.31 -15.68 -9.64
C ARG A 123 10.38 -16.01 -8.14
N PRO A 124 10.02 -17.23 -7.71
CA PRO A 124 10.39 -17.68 -6.38
C PRO A 124 11.91 -17.57 -6.27
N ALA A 125 12.39 -16.97 -5.17
CA ALA A 125 13.81 -16.75 -4.97
C ALA A 125 14.55 -18.08 -5.12
N GLN A 126 15.35 -18.21 -6.19
CA GLN A 126 16.34 -19.28 -6.27
C GLN A 126 17.48 -18.87 -5.35
N VAL A 127 17.61 -19.57 -4.23
CA VAL A 127 18.66 -19.32 -3.27
C VAL A 127 19.45 -20.61 -3.10
N GLY A 128 20.75 -20.51 -3.33
CA GLY A 128 21.72 -21.46 -2.80
C GLY A 128 21.63 -21.48 -1.29
N VAL A 129 21.91 -22.64 -0.71
CA VAL A 129 21.70 -23.00 0.70
C VAL A 129 22.56 -22.16 1.65
N GLU A 130 22.19 -20.90 1.91
CA GLU A 130 22.55 -20.22 3.15
C GLU A 130 21.46 -20.46 4.19
N GLU A 131 21.84 -20.67 5.45
CA GLU A 131 20.85 -20.79 6.52
C GLU A 131 19.97 -19.53 6.59
N PRO A 132 18.63 -19.70 6.64
CA PRO A 132 17.71 -18.58 6.68
C PRO A 132 17.96 -17.74 7.93
N GLN A 133 17.99 -16.43 7.73
CA GLN A 133 18.14 -15.46 8.79
C GLN A 133 17.04 -15.55 9.83
N THR A 134 17.38 -15.43 11.11
CA THR A 134 16.36 -15.44 12.17
C THR A 134 16.05 -14.01 12.58
N LEU A 135 14.80 -13.61 12.37
CA LEU A 135 14.24 -12.39 12.93
C LEU A 135 13.48 -12.76 14.19
N VAL A 136 13.81 -12.15 15.32
CA VAL A 136 13.17 -12.46 16.61
C VAL A 136 12.25 -11.33 17.00
N VAL A 137 11.00 -11.64 17.33
CA VAL A 137 9.99 -10.69 17.77
C VAL A 137 9.85 -10.78 19.28
N GLU A 138 10.02 -9.64 19.95
CA GLU A 138 9.74 -9.47 21.37
C GLU A 138 8.60 -8.47 21.51
N SER A 139 7.49 -8.90 22.13
CA SER A 139 6.28 -8.09 22.30
C SER A 139 5.44 -8.59 23.48
N ASP A 140 4.57 -7.74 24.00
CA ASP A 140 3.59 -8.10 25.04
C ASP A 140 2.51 -9.08 24.53
N VAL A 141 2.27 -9.11 23.21
CA VAL A 141 1.26 -9.98 22.57
C VAL A 141 1.80 -10.62 21.29
N PRO A 142 2.85 -11.46 21.38
CA PRO A 142 3.55 -11.97 20.20
C PRO A 142 2.62 -12.84 19.34
N SER A 143 1.75 -13.64 19.95
CA SER A 143 0.76 -14.46 19.23
C SER A 143 -0.21 -13.63 18.39
N TYR A 144 -0.63 -12.44 18.87
CA TYR A 144 -1.48 -11.54 18.11
C TYR A 144 -0.75 -11.01 16.87
N PHE A 145 0.45 -10.43 17.04
CA PHE A 145 1.18 -9.83 15.93
C PHE A 145 1.72 -10.86 14.92
N LEU A 146 2.20 -12.02 15.40
CA LEU A 146 2.77 -13.06 14.53
C LEU A 146 1.68 -13.86 13.76
N CYS A 147 0.48 -13.99 14.31
CA CYS A 147 -0.58 -14.82 13.72
C CYS A 147 -1.83 -14.03 13.33
N THR A 148 -2.56 -13.49 14.31
CA THR A 148 -3.88 -12.86 14.09
C THR A 148 -3.77 -11.63 13.21
N ALA A 149 -2.84 -10.73 13.50
CA ALA A 149 -2.58 -9.51 12.76
C ALA A 149 -2.30 -9.78 11.27
N LYS A 150 -1.44 -10.76 10.98
CA LYS A 150 -1.13 -11.19 9.61
C LYS A 150 -2.38 -11.69 8.87
N LYS A 151 -3.19 -12.52 9.52
CA LYS A 151 -4.47 -13.01 8.97
C LYS A 151 -5.42 -11.85 8.66
N ARG A 152 -5.59 -10.91 9.60
CA ARG A 152 -6.48 -9.75 9.43
C ARG A 152 -6.02 -8.78 8.35
N ALA A 153 -4.72 -8.49 8.27
CA ALA A 153 -4.17 -7.68 7.19
C ALA A 153 -4.37 -8.35 5.82
N SER A 154 -4.18 -9.67 5.74
CA SER A 154 -4.42 -10.43 4.50
C SER A 154 -5.90 -10.33 4.08
N GLU A 155 -6.83 -10.52 5.01
CA GLU A 155 -8.28 -10.36 4.79
C GLU A 155 -8.62 -8.93 4.33
N TYR A 156 -8.08 -7.91 5.00
CA TYR A 156 -8.26 -6.50 4.65
C TYR A 156 -7.82 -6.23 3.20
N TYR A 157 -6.57 -6.57 2.85
CA TYR A 157 -6.02 -6.30 1.52
C TYR A 157 -6.73 -7.11 0.43
N LEU A 158 -7.09 -8.36 0.71
CA LEU A 158 -7.88 -9.17 -0.23
C LEU A 158 -9.26 -8.55 -0.45
N ASN A 159 -9.98 -8.14 0.60
CA ASN A 159 -11.30 -7.54 0.43
C ASN A 159 -11.24 -6.21 -0.34
N LYS A 160 -10.18 -5.43 -0.11
CA LYS A 160 -10.01 -4.12 -0.74
C LYS A 160 -9.56 -4.20 -2.20
N PHE A 161 -8.55 -5.01 -2.50
CA PHE A 161 -7.86 -4.98 -3.79
C PHE A 161 -8.18 -6.19 -4.70
N ARG A 162 -8.89 -7.22 -4.20
CA ARG A 162 -9.24 -8.37 -5.05
C ARG A 162 -10.21 -7.95 -6.14
N LEU A 163 -9.74 -8.07 -7.37
CA LEU A 163 -10.57 -7.89 -8.56
C LEU A 163 -11.64 -8.99 -8.64
N SER A 164 -12.90 -8.59 -8.86
CA SER A 164 -13.98 -9.52 -9.22
C SER A 164 -13.72 -10.15 -10.58
N LYS A 165 -14.45 -11.21 -10.93
CA LYS A 165 -14.30 -11.86 -12.24
C LYS A 165 -14.70 -10.89 -13.37
N GLU A 166 -15.73 -10.09 -13.13
CA GLU A 166 -16.24 -9.05 -14.02
C GLU A 166 -15.19 -7.95 -14.21
N ALA A 167 -14.59 -7.46 -13.11
CA ALA A 167 -13.50 -6.48 -13.17
C ALA A 167 -12.27 -7.02 -13.92
N LYS A 168 -11.89 -8.29 -13.69
CA LYS A 168 -10.80 -8.94 -14.45
C LYS A 168 -11.10 -9.01 -15.93
N THR A 169 -12.31 -9.43 -16.30
CA THR A 169 -12.74 -9.47 -17.70
C THR A 169 -12.76 -8.07 -18.30
N ALA A 170 -13.27 -7.09 -17.55
CA ALA A 170 -13.32 -5.70 -17.99
C ALA A 170 -11.94 -5.02 -18.03
N GLN A 171 -10.92 -5.57 -17.39
CA GLN A 171 -9.54 -5.10 -17.53
C GLN A 171 -8.76 -5.82 -18.63
N ASN A 172 -9.34 -6.83 -19.29
CA ASN A 172 -8.73 -7.42 -20.47
C ASN A 172 -8.98 -6.52 -21.68
N PHE A 173 -7.88 -6.14 -22.36
CA PHE A 173 -7.87 -5.39 -23.62
C PHE A 173 -8.34 -6.21 -24.82
N SER A 174 -8.57 -7.51 -24.64
CA SER A 174 -9.15 -8.42 -25.65
C SER A 174 -10.65 -8.61 -25.40
N GLY A 175 -11.47 -8.53 -26.44
CA GLY A 175 -12.90 -8.87 -26.37
C GLY A 175 -13.78 -8.00 -27.26
N THR A 176 -15.09 -8.20 -27.15
CA THR A 176 -16.09 -7.45 -27.90
C THR A 176 -16.11 -5.97 -27.52
N PRO A 177 -16.52 -5.08 -28.45
CA PRO A 177 -16.72 -3.66 -28.22
C PRO A 177 -17.48 -3.38 -26.92
N ARG A 178 -16.95 -2.51 -26.08
CA ARG A 178 -17.64 -2.06 -24.87
C ARG A 178 -18.22 -0.68 -25.07
N SER A 179 -19.39 -0.44 -24.47
CA SER A 179 -19.93 0.91 -24.34
C SER A 179 -19.18 1.65 -23.24
N PHE A 180 -18.88 2.92 -23.48
CA PHE A 180 -18.43 3.84 -22.43
C PHE A 180 -19.51 3.91 -21.35
N ASP A 181 -19.16 3.48 -20.14
CA ASP A 181 -20.03 3.58 -18.97
C ASP A 181 -19.21 4.16 -17.82
N PRO A 182 -19.18 5.50 -17.69
CA PRO A 182 -18.37 6.19 -16.69
C PRO A 182 -18.84 5.89 -15.27
N ASN A 183 -19.98 5.21 -15.08
CA ASN A 183 -20.51 4.81 -13.78
C ASN A 183 -20.33 3.31 -13.51
N ASN A 184 -19.62 2.58 -14.39
CA ASN A 184 -19.38 1.16 -14.20
C ASN A 184 -18.38 0.92 -13.07
N SER A 185 -18.92 0.72 -11.87
CA SER A 185 -18.17 0.43 -10.65
C SER A 185 -17.24 -0.80 -10.74
N ALA A 186 -17.42 -1.71 -11.71
CA ALA A 186 -16.51 -2.83 -11.93
C ALA A 186 -15.25 -2.43 -12.70
N ILE A 187 -15.32 -1.41 -13.58
CA ILE A 187 -14.18 -0.92 -14.38
C ILE A 187 -13.44 0.21 -13.68
N GLN A 188 -14.17 1.08 -12.96
CA GLN A 188 -13.59 2.12 -12.10
C GLN A 188 -12.61 1.57 -11.04
N LYS A 189 -12.63 0.26 -10.79
CA LYS A 189 -11.73 -0.47 -9.89
C LYS A 189 -10.44 -0.98 -10.57
N GLU A 190 -9.89 -0.28 -11.57
CA GLU A 190 -8.45 -0.40 -11.87
C GLU A 190 -7.66 0.24 -10.72
N PHE A 191 -7.41 -0.51 -9.65
CA PHE A 191 -6.60 -0.01 -8.54
C PHE A 191 -5.12 -0.28 -8.78
N SER A 192 -4.32 0.79 -8.79
CA SER A 192 -2.87 0.68 -8.57
C SER A 192 -2.62 -0.11 -7.28
N GLY A 193 -1.98 -1.27 -7.40
CA GLY A 193 -1.70 -2.17 -6.27
C GLY A 193 -2.47 -3.50 -6.26
N ALA A 194 -3.41 -3.74 -7.18
CA ALA A 194 -4.09 -5.03 -7.33
C ALA A 194 -3.26 -6.10 -8.08
N CYS A 195 -2.04 -5.77 -8.53
CA CYS A 195 -1.18 -6.71 -9.24
C CYS A 195 -0.57 -7.74 -8.26
N ALA A 196 -0.27 -8.94 -8.77
CA ALA A 196 0.12 -10.07 -7.94
C ALA A 196 1.35 -9.79 -7.03
N PRO A 197 2.44 -9.15 -7.48
CA PRO A 197 3.55 -8.78 -6.59
C PRO A 197 3.18 -7.82 -5.47
N PHE A 198 2.36 -6.79 -5.74
CA PHE A 198 1.94 -5.85 -4.69
C PHE A 198 1.04 -6.55 -3.69
N MET A 199 0.10 -7.38 -4.16
CA MET A 199 -0.73 -8.21 -3.29
C MET A 199 0.10 -9.20 -2.47
N ASN A 200 1.09 -9.84 -3.09
CA ASN A 200 1.99 -10.78 -2.40
C ASN A 200 2.84 -10.07 -1.34
N SER A 201 3.37 -8.88 -1.64
CA SER A 201 4.10 -8.05 -0.69
C SER A 201 3.21 -7.63 0.48
N ARG A 202 2.00 -7.14 0.20
CA ARG A 202 1.03 -6.71 1.22
C ARG A 202 0.50 -7.87 2.07
N ILE A 203 0.28 -9.05 1.51
CA ILE A 203 -0.25 -10.20 2.27
C ILE A 203 0.84 -10.83 3.16
N ASN A 204 2.09 -10.86 2.69
CA ASN A 204 3.16 -11.57 3.38
C ASN A 204 4.06 -10.68 4.25
N ALA A 205 3.90 -9.37 4.19
CA ALA A 205 4.57 -8.46 5.12
C ALA A 205 4.15 -8.71 6.56
N PHE A 206 4.97 -8.22 7.47
CA PHE A 206 4.63 -8.18 8.88
C PHE A 206 3.80 -6.95 9.16
N HIS A 207 2.60 -7.10 9.72
CA HIS A 207 1.68 -5.98 9.90
C HIS A 207 1.47 -5.64 11.36
N ILE A 208 1.37 -4.35 11.61
CA ILE A 208 1.00 -3.78 12.89
C ILE A 208 -0.39 -3.21 12.74
N LEU A 209 -1.32 -3.80 13.49
CA LEU A 209 -2.73 -3.40 13.57
C LEU A 209 -3.08 -3.24 15.04
N LEU A 210 -4.09 -2.43 15.32
CA LEU A 210 -4.65 -2.31 16.67
C LEU A 210 -5.88 -3.22 16.80
N PRO A 211 -6.06 -3.91 17.94
CA PRO A 211 -7.21 -4.77 18.19
C PRO A 211 -8.46 -3.98 18.65
N PHE A 212 -8.38 -2.66 18.64
CA PHE A 212 -9.40 -1.69 19.04
C PHE A 212 -9.43 -0.53 18.03
N ASP A 213 -10.50 0.26 18.06
CA ASP A 213 -10.63 1.46 17.22
C ASP A 213 -9.81 2.61 17.81
N LEU A 214 -9.22 3.41 16.93
CA LEU A 214 -8.47 4.61 17.29
C LEU A 214 -9.14 5.83 16.65
N LYS A 215 -9.28 6.90 17.43
CA LYS A 215 -9.71 8.21 16.93
C LYS A 215 -8.68 9.27 17.28
N ILE A 216 -8.29 10.09 16.30
CA ILE A 216 -7.46 11.29 16.48
C ILE A 216 -8.31 12.49 16.02
N SER A 217 -8.40 13.53 16.82
CA SER A 217 -9.29 14.68 16.58
C SER A 217 -8.66 15.98 17.04
N ARG A 218 -9.05 17.10 16.44
CA ARG A 218 -8.74 18.45 16.96
C ARG A 218 -9.72 18.94 18.01
N THR A 219 -10.87 18.28 18.13
CA THR A 219 -11.89 18.60 19.16
C THR A 219 -12.07 17.42 20.12
N PRO A 220 -12.48 17.68 21.38
CA PRO A 220 -12.77 16.64 22.36
C PRO A 220 -14.07 15.89 22.09
N ASP A 221 -14.83 16.26 21.05
CA ASP A 221 -16.19 15.77 20.85
C ASP A 221 -16.24 14.28 20.50
N ASN A 222 -17.26 13.60 21.04
CA ASN A 222 -17.55 12.18 20.79
C ASN A 222 -16.31 11.29 20.93
N PRO A 223 -15.63 11.28 22.10
CA PRO A 223 -14.49 10.40 22.33
C PRO A 223 -14.94 8.94 22.33
N LEU A 224 -14.02 8.04 22.01
CA LEU A 224 -14.25 6.60 22.16
C LEU A 224 -14.27 6.21 23.64
N GLU A 225 -14.95 5.11 23.94
CA GLU A 225 -15.45 4.79 25.27
C GLU A 225 -14.40 4.33 26.28
N ALA A 226 -13.23 3.86 25.84
CA ALA A 226 -12.24 3.30 26.75
C ALA A 226 -11.30 4.37 27.34
N GLY A 227 -11.08 5.50 26.67
CA GLY A 227 -10.29 6.59 27.22
C GLY A 227 -9.91 7.65 26.19
N VAL A 228 -9.47 8.81 26.69
CA VAL A 228 -8.98 9.95 25.90
C VAL A 228 -7.71 10.56 26.50
N ARG A 229 -6.79 10.99 25.66
CA ARG A 229 -5.60 11.79 26.00
C ARG A 229 -5.55 13.03 25.11
N ALA A 230 -5.10 14.14 25.69
CA ALA A 230 -4.93 15.40 24.98
C ALA A 230 -3.45 15.78 24.90
N PHE A 231 -3.06 16.39 23.79
CA PHE A 231 -1.72 16.91 23.57
C PHE A 231 -1.80 18.27 22.90
N TYR A 232 -0.88 19.16 23.25
CA TYR A 232 -0.52 20.27 22.41
C TYR A 232 0.58 19.82 21.46
N ALA A 233 0.40 19.96 20.15
CA ALA A 233 1.29 19.38 19.14
C ALA A 233 1.49 20.31 17.94
N LYS A 234 2.71 20.84 17.79
CA LYS A 234 3.13 21.66 16.65
C LYS A 234 4.50 21.25 16.14
N VAL A 235 4.90 21.78 14.99
CA VAL A 235 6.24 21.50 14.44
C VAL A 235 7.31 21.92 15.45
N GLY A 236 8.16 20.97 15.86
CA GLY A 236 9.25 21.19 16.80
C GLY A 236 8.86 21.24 18.29
N TYR A 237 7.59 21.08 18.63
CA TYR A 237 7.14 21.10 20.02
C TYR A 237 5.89 20.24 20.24
N SER A 238 5.91 19.41 21.26
CA SER A 238 4.71 18.72 21.71
C SER A 238 4.72 18.48 23.21
N PHE A 239 3.52 18.49 23.82
CA PHE A 239 3.37 18.45 25.26
C PHE A 239 2.08 17.74 25.67
N PRO A 240 2.12 16.77 26.62
CA PRO A 240 0.92 16.11 27.12
C PRO A 240 0.09 17.05 28.00
N LEU A 241 -1.22 17.02 27.81
CA LEU A 241 -2.18 17.85 28.56
C LEU A 241 -3.09 16.97 29.42
N ALA A 242 -3.57 17.54 30.51
CA ALA A 242 -4.71 17.08 31.28
C ALA A 242 -5.87 18.06 31.11
N PHE A 243 -7.09 17.60 31.40
CA PHE A 243 -8.28 18.44 31.35
C PHE A 243 -8.96 18.45 32.72
N GLU A 244 -8.94 19.60 33.38
CA GLU A 244 -9.54 19.80 34.70
C GLU A 244 -10.40 21.07 34.71
N ARG A 245 -11.67 20.94 35.14
CA ARG A 245 -12.60 22.08 35.31
C ARG A 245 -12.67 22.99 34.09
N ASP A 246 -12.82 22.39 32.91
CA ASP A 246 -12.91 23.07 31.62
C ASP A 246 -11.64 23.83 31.18
N LYS A 247 -10.48 23.52 31.79
CA LYS A 247 -9.19 24.09 31.43
C LYS A 247 -8.17 23.01 31.11
N PHE A 248 -7.24 23.35 30.22
CA PHE A 248 -6.05 22.54 30.03
C PHE A 248 -5.07 22.78 31.16
N CYS A 249 -4.53 21.69 31.68
CA CYS A 249 -3.44 21.71 32.64
C CYS A 249 -2.26 20.93 32.08
N SER A 250 -1.07 21.27 32.53
CA SER A 250 0.11 20.46 32.28
C SER A 250 -0.06 19.09 32.93
N TYR A 251 0.19 18.02 32.17
CA TYR A 251 0.05 16.66 32.65
C TYR A 251 1.05 16.32 33.79
N HIS A 252 2.18 17.03 33.88
CA HIS A 252 3.27 16.68 34.79
C HIS A 252 3.19 17.35 36.16
N ASP A 253 2.79 18.62 36.20
CA ASP A 253 2.78 19.45 37.42
C ASP A 253 1.40 20.05 37.71
N GLY A 254 0.41 19.84 36.83
CA GLY A 254 -0.96 20.32 37.02
C GLY A 254 -1.12 21.83 36.83
N GLU A 255 -0.12 22.54 36.32
CA GLU A 255 -0.22 23.98 36.07
C GLU A 255 -1.29 24.26 35.01
N VAL A 256 -2.21 25.19 35.30
CA VAL A 256 -3.25 25.60 34.35
C VAL A 256 -2.61 26.37 33.21
N LEU A 257 -2.89 25.94 31.98
CA LEU A 257 -2.35 26.52 30.76
C LEU A 257 -3.41 27.37 30.07
N ASP A 258 -2.98 28.51 29.54
CA ASP A 258 -3.83 29.42 28.76
C ASP A 258 -3.87 28.96 27.30
N ILE A 259 -4.68 27.94 27.03
CA ILE A 259 -4.87 27.34 25.70
C ILE A 259 -6.37 27.31 25.41
N GLU A 260 -6.77 27.92 24.30
CA GLU A 260 -8.15 27.92 23.82
C GLU A 260 -8.53 26.54 23.27
N MET A 261 -9.79 26.13 23.45
CA MET A 261 -10.30 24.81 23.05
C MET A 261 -10.30 24.59 21.53
N ASP A 262 -10.28 25.67 20.74
CA ASP A 262 -10.24 25.64 19.28
C ASP A 262 -8.82 25.83 18.71
N ASP A 263 -7.77 25.80 19.55
CA ASP A 263 -6.39 25.90 19.07
C ASP A 263 -6.10 24.73 18.10
N PRO A 264 -5.64 25.02 16.87
CA PRO A 264 -5.45 24.00 15.82
C PRO A 264 -4.33 22.99 16.14
N HIS A 265 -3.53 23.24 17.16
CA HIS A 265 -2.46 22.35 17.63
C HIS A 265 -2.93 21.38 18.73
N LEU A 266 -4.18 21.50 19.19
CA LEU A 266 -4.75 20.51 20.09
C LEU A 266 -5.01 19.20 19.34
N LEU A 267 -4.57 18.10 19.93
CA LEU A 267 -4.86 16.75 19.48
C LEU A 267 -5.46 15.95 20.62
N PHE A 268 -6.65 15.39 20.38
CA PHE A 268 -7.34 14.45 21.23
C PHE A 268 -7.27 13.07 20.62
N ILE A 269 -6.75 12.12 21.37
CA ILE A 269 -6.60 10.73 20.96
C ILE A 269 -7.47 9.90 21.87
N SER A 270 -8.41 9.16 21.31
CA SER A 270 -9.28 8.25 22.06
C SER A 270 -9.30 6.86 21.45
N VAL A 271 -9.59 5.87 22.29
CA VAL A 271 -9.57 4.44 21.93
C VAL A 271 -10.84 3.74 22.40
N SER A 272 -11.29 2.73 21.66
CA SER A 272 -12.42 1.89 22.04
C SER A 272 -11.99 0.71 22.93
N ALA A 273 -12.95 -0.09 23.38
CA ALA A 273 -12.66 -1.45 23.85
C ALA A 273 -11.93 -2.28 22.78
N VAL A 274 -11.24 -3.33 23.21
CA VAL A 274 -10.81 -4.42 22.33
C VAL A 274 -12.01 -5.01 21.60
N LYS A 275 -11.97 -4.98 20.26
CA LYS A 275 -13.00 -5.52 19.36
C LYS A 275 -12.55 -6.78 18.63
N GLU A 276 -11.24 -7.02 18.53
CA GLU A 276 -10.72 -8.29 18.00
C GLU A 276 -10.97 -9.44 18.98
N ARG A 277 -11.76 -10.42 18.54
CA ARG A 277 -12.17 -11.56 19.36
C ARG A 277 -11.04 -12.54 19.66
N GLU A 278 -10.07 -12.65 18.75
CA GLU A 278 -8.89 -13.51 18.89
C GLU A 278 -7.77 -12.82 19.71
N PHE A 279 -8.00 -11.61 20.26
CA PHE A 279 -7.02 -10.89 21.07
C PHE A 279 -7.04 -11.37 22.54
N PRO A 280 -5.87 -11.61 23.17
CA PRO A 280 -5.79 -12.14 24.53
C PRO A 280 -6.01 -11.05 25.61
N SER A 281 -7.18 -10.40 25.60
CA SER A 281 -7.49 -9.25 26.47
C SER A 281 -7.34 -9.53 27.97
N ARG A 282 -7.54 -10.79 28.39
CA ARG A 282 -7.46 -11.23 29.81
C ARG A 282 -6.04 -11.28 30.38
N GLN A 283 -5.00 -11.05 29.58
CA GLN A 283 -3.62 -10.99 30.04
C GLN A 283 -3.25 -9.64 30.68
N PHE A 284 -4.12 -8.64 30.57
CA PHE A 284 -3.85 -7.28 31.03
C PHE A 284 -4.71 -6.92 32.23
N ASP A 285 -4.09 -6.30 33.23
CA ASP A 285 -4.81 -5.77 34.38
C ASP A 285 -5.61 -4.53 33.97
N ALA A 286 -6.93 -4.61 34.14
CA ALA A 286 -7.80 -3.47 33.93
C ALA A 286 -7.64 -2.46 35.09
N PRO A 287 -7.75 -1.15 34.82
CA PRO A 287 -7.91 -0.16 35.87
C PRO A 287 -9.06 -0.53 36.82
N ALA A 288 -8.96 -0.14 38.09
CA ALA A 288 -9.94 -0.50 39.11
C ALA A 288 -11.37 -0.10 38.68
N GLY A 289 -12.25 -1.09 38.51
CA GLY A 289 -13.65 -0.90 38.11
C GLY A 289 -13.91 -0.82 36.61
N ALA A 290 -12.87 -0.88 35.76
CA ALA A 290 -13.03 -0.92 34.31
C ALA A 290 -13.20 -2.36 33.78
N PRO A 291 -14.00 -2.57 32.71
CA PRO A 291 -14.05 -3.84 31.99
C PRO A 291 -12.68 -4.30 31.46
N ALA A 292 -12.46 -5.62 31.38
CA ALA A 292 -11.19 -6.21 30.94
C ALA A 292 -10.81 -5.81 29.50
N GLU A 293 -11.81 -5.62 28.63
CA GLU A 293 -11.64 -5.17 27.25
C GLU A 293 -11.06 -3.74 27.13
N PHE A 294 -11.03 -2.96 28.22
CA PHE A 294 -10.40 -1.64 28.24
C PHE A 294 -8.93 -1.68 28.68
N ALA A 295 -8.47 -2.77 29.31
CA ALA A 295 -7.15 -2.85 29.91
C ALA A 295 -6.01 -2.55 28.92
N TYR A 296 -5.99 -3.26 27.79
CA TYR A 296 -4.95 -3.07 26.77
C TYR A 296 -5.05 -1.71 26.05
N PRO A 297 -6.23 -1.25 25.56
CA PRO A 297 -6.37 0.07 24.97
C PRO A 297 -5.91 1.21 25.90
N ILE A 298 -6.28 1.17 27.18
CA ILE A 298 -5.86 2.19 28.16
C ILE A 298 -4.35 2.14 28.36
N ASN A 299 -3.76 0.94 28.49
CA ASN A 299 -2.30 0.79 28.63
C ASN A 299 -1.55 1.37 27.42
N VAL A 300 -2.04 1.13 26.20
CA VAL A 300 -1.49 1.76 24.98
C VAL A 300 -1.65 3.27 25.04
N LEU A 301 -2.86 3.75 25.33
CA LEU A 301 -3.20 5.18 25.42
C LEU A 301 -2.31 5.92 26.43
N ASP A 302 -2.00 5.30 27.57
CA ASP A 302 -1.17 5.88 28.61
C ASP A 302 0.29 6.09 28.19
N ARG A 303 0.75 5.28 27.24
CA ARG A 303 2.10 5.34 26.68
C ARG A 303 2.17 6.13 25.37
N ILE A 304 1.03 6.56 24.81
CA ILE A 304 1.02 7.40 23.61
C ILE A 304 1.80 8.68 23.91
N GLY A 305 2.65 9.04 22.95
CA GLY A 305 3.38 10.29 22.93
C GLY A 305 3.15 11.02 21.62
N THR A 306 3.84 12.14 21.47
CA THR A 306 3.85 12.93 20.24
C THR A 306 5.27 13.32 19.91
N LEU A 307 5.59 13.39 18.62
CA LEU A 307 6.84 13.92 18.09
C LEU A 307 6.50 15.09 17.17
N GLY A 308 6.43 16.29 17.75
CA GLY A 308 5.83 17.43 17.08
C GLY A 308 4.36 17.12 16.72
N PRO A 309 3.95 17.21 15.45
CA PRO A 309 2.57 16.93 15.05
C PRO A 309 2.24 15.44 14.88
N TYR A 310 3.23 14.54 14.97
CA TYR A 310 3.01 13.10 14.83
C TYR A 310 2.55 12.50 16.16
N VAL A 311 1.46 11.75 16.15
CA VAL A 311 1.05 10.87 17.24
C VAL A 311 1.87 9.58 17.17
N GLN A 312 2.63 9.31 18.23
CA GLN A 312 3.44 8.11 18.37
C GLN A 312 2.72 7.12 19.27
N ILE A 313 2.29 6.00 18.68
CA ILE A 313 1.60 4.93 19.38
C ILE A 313 2.59 3.78 19.60
N PRO A 314 2.99 3.52 20.86
CA PRO A 314 3.86 2.41 21.17
C PRO A 314 3.09 1.10 21.09
N THR A 315 3.70 0.14 20.41
CA THR A 315 3.15 -1.21 20.22
C THR A 315 3.87 -2.23 21.11
N ASN A 316 4.92 -1.79 21.81
CA ASN A 316 5.95 -2.63 22.45
C ASN A 316 6.43 -3.75 21.52
N PHE A 317 6.44 -3.49 20.22
CA PHE A 317 6.90 -4.45 19.22
C PHE A 317 8.37 -4.19 18.93
N LYS A 318 9.24 -5.10 19.38
CA LYS A 318 10.66 -5.10 19.02
C LYS A 318 10.93 -6.21 18.03
N ILE A 319 11.70 -5.87 17.01
CA ILE A 319 12.24 -6.84 16.07
C ILE A 319 13.76 -6.84 16.17
N TRP A 320 14.32 -7.99 16.54
CA TRP A 320 15.74 -8.26 16.63
C TRP A 320 16.22 -8.94 15.34
N PHE A 321 17.36 -8.51 14.83
CA PHE A 321 17.93 -8.98 13.58
C PHE A 321 19.45 -8.76 13.53
N ASP A 322 20.14 -9.54 12.73
CA ASP A 322 21.54 -9.28 12.38
C ASP A 322 21.62 -8.16 11.32
N SER A 323 22.00 -6.95 11.74
CA SER A 323 22.09 -5.78 10.88
C SER A 323 23.22 -5.84 9.85
N SER A 324 24.17 -6.79 9.99
CA SER A 324 25.18 -7.04 8.96
C SER A 324 24.64 -7.81 7.76
N ARG A 325 23.50 -8.49 7.93
CA ARG A 325 22.90 -9.37 6.90
C ARG A 325 21.50 -8.96 6.47
N VAL A 326 20.73 -8.26 7.30
CA VAL A 326 19.35 -7.84 7.00
C VAL A 326 19.13 -6.36 7.28
N SER A 327 18.49 -5.68 6.35
CA SER A 327 17.89 -4.37 6.60
C SER A 327 16.38 -4.50 6.74
N LEU A 328 15.77 -3.71 7.63
CA LEU A 328 14.33 -3.67 7.83
C LEU A 328 13.78 -2.33 7.32
N LEU A 329 12.75 -2.41 6.48
CA LEU A 329 11.99 -1.25 6.03
C LEU A 329 10.67 -1.20 6.82
N ILE A 330 10.42 -0.10 7.51
CA ILE A 330 9.18 0.15 8.25
C ILE A 330 8.42 1.27 7.55
N GLN A 331 7.18 1.00 7.16
CA GLN A 331 6.36 1.96 6.41
C GLN A 331 4.94 2.01 6.96
N GLY A 332 4.39 3.22 7.00
CA GLY A 332 2.95 3.40 7.20
C GLY A 332 2.17 2.76 6.06
N ALA A 333 0.99 2.25 6.37
CA ALA A 333 0.13 1.65 5.36
C ALA A 333 -0.22 2.71 4.30
N PRO A 334 -0.20 2.32 3.01
CA PRO A 334 -0.45 3.25 1.91
C PRO A 334 -1.87 3.82 1.93
N ASP A 335 -2.78 3.21 2.69
CA ASP A 335 -4.20 3.51 2.71
C ASP A 335 -4.59 4.49 3.83
N LEU A 336 -3.64 4.93 4.67
CA LEU A 336 -3.93 5.81 5.81
C LEU A 336 -4.64 7.11 5.39
N TYR A 337 -4.35 7.61 4.18
CA TYR A 337 -4.97 8.84 3.67
C TYR A 337 -6.49 8.74 3.54
N GLU A 338 -7.03 7.52 3.33
CA GLU A 338 -8.48 7.29 3.27
C GLU A 338 -9.16 7.50 4.63
N TYR A 339 -8.39 7.45 5.71
CA TYR A 339 -8.82 7.71 7.07
C TYR A 339 -8.46 9.13 7.54
N GLY A 340 -7.98 10.00 6.64
CA GLY A 340 -7.52 11.35 6.98
C GLY A 340 -6.16 11.39 7.69
N LEU A 341 -5.32 10.36 7.47
CA LEU A 341 -4.04 10.21 8.14
C LEU A 341 -2.89 10.04 7.16
N ASN A 342 -1.71 10.47 7.56
CA ASN A 342 -0.45 10.15 6.89
C ASN A 342 0.44 9.35 7.84
N GLY A 343 1.03 8.28 7.34
CA GLY A 343 2.01 7.49 8.10
C GLY A 343 3.40 8.09 7.99
N GLY A 344 4.09 8.26 9.11
CA GLY A 344 5.50 8.65 9.12
C GLY A 344 6.37 7.54 8.51
N ALA A 345 6.69 7.64 7.22
CA ALA A 345 7.61 6.72 6.55
C ALA A 345 9.05 7.02 6.97
N GLY A 346 9.82 5.99 7.35
CA GLY A 346 11.24 6.17 7.71
C GLY A 346 11.48 6.98 8.98
N LEU A 347 10.42 7.37 9.72
CA LEU A 347 10.48 7.79 11.12
C LEU A 347 10.77 6.56 11.98
N MET A 348 11.94 5.98 11.74
CA MET A 348 12.64 5.21 12.73
C MET A 348 13.21 6.25 13.68
N THR A 349 12.48 6.54 14.77
CA THR A 349 13.24 6.90 15.95
C THR A 349 14.12 5.68 16.22
N ARG A 350 15.42 5.76 15.88
CA ARG A 350 16.42 5.31 16.85
C ARG A 350 15.95 6.00 18.11
N THR A 351 15.26 5.28 18.98
CA THR A 351 14.71 5.90 20.16
C THR A 351 15.93 6.33 20.95
N HIS A 352 16.40 7.56 20.75
CA HIS A 352 17.30 8.29 21.62
C HIS A 352 16.60 8.60 22.95
N ALA A 353 15.74 7.67 23.41
CA ALA A 353 15.34 7.46 24.77
C ALA A 353 16.02 6.19 25.33
N SER A 354 17.19 5.81 24.76
CA SER A 354 18.15 4.88 25.36
C SER A 354 18.41 5.23 26.83
N ASP A 355 18.31 6.51 27.17
CA ASP A 355 18.69 7.02 28.48
C ASP A 355 17.51 7.04 29.47
N LYS A 356 16.27 6.81 29.02
CA LYS A 356 15.06 6.89 29.88
C LYS A 356 14.18 5.64 29.90
N THR A 357 14.41 4.67 29.02
CA THR A 357 13.73 3.36 29.12
C THR A 357 14.71 2.31 29.61
N THR A 358 14.51 1.84 30.84
CA THR A 358 15.25 0.71 31.47
C THR A 358 15.36 -0.52 30.56
N VAL A 359 14.46 -0.63 29.59
CA VAL A 359 14.40 -1.66 28.55
C VAL A 359 15.61 -1.68 27.62
N TYR A 360 16.22 -0.53 27.26
CA TYR A 360 17.47 -0.51 26.48
C TYR A 360 18.67 -0.96 27.33
N ASN A 361 18.67 -0.67 28.63
CA ASN A 361 19.71 -1.12 29.56
C ASN A 361 19.68 -2.63 29.84
N GLN A 362 18.59 -3.32 29.51
CA GLN A 362 18.47 -4.78 29.65
C GLN A 362 18.83 -5.54 28.36
N ALA A 363 18.94 -4.84 27.22
CA ALA A 363 19.37 -5.41 25.96
C ALA A 363 20.84 -5.85 26.06
N GLY A 364 21.12 -7.14 25.93
CA GLY A 364 22.45 -7.74 26.10
C GLY A 364 22.62 -8.64 27.32
N ASN A 365 21.58 -8.80 28.16
CA ASN A 365 21.61 -9.73 29.30
C ASN A 365 21.14 -11.15 28.95
N ILE A 366 20.66 -11.38 27.73
CA ILE A 366 20.14 -12.69 27.29
C ILE A 366 21.03 -13.23 26.15
N PRO A 367 21.55 -14.47 26.24
CA PRO A 367 22.55 -14.99 25.30
C PRO A 367 22.17 -14.91 23.82
N TRP A 368 20.89 -15.10 23.47
CA TRP A 368 20.46 -15.05 22.07
C TRP A 368 20.47 -13.63 21.48
N GLN A 369 20.52 -12.58 22.30
CA GLN A 369 20.60 -11.19 21.84
C GLN A 369 22.01 -10.78 21.43
N GLU A 370 23.04 -11.58 21.75
CA GLU A 370 24.43 -11.26 21.43
C GLU A 370 24.63 -11.15 19.91
N GLY A 371 25.25 -10.05 19.48
CA GLY A 371 25.47 -9.76 18.05
C GLY A 371 24.21 -9.32 17.28
N MET A 372 23.04 -9.26 17.93
CA MET A 372 21.82 -8.76 17.29
C MET A 372 21.65 -7.25 17.47
N SER A 373 21.08 -6.61 16.46
CA SER A 373 20.50 -5.27 16.55
C SER A 373 18.99 -5.37 16.73
N PHE A 374 18.34 -4.32 17.22
CA PHE A 374 16.88 -4.29 17.27
C PHE A 374 16.30 -2.93 16.93
N ASN A 375 15.05 -2.96 16.46
CA ASN A 375 14.23 -1.77 16.23
C ASN A 375 12.92 -1.88 16.99
N PHE A 376 12.46 -0.78 17.57
CA PHE A 376 11.06 -0.63 17.96
C PHE A 376 10.23 -0.26 16.74
N ALA A 377 9.15 -1.00 16.50
CA ALA A 377 8.20 -0.68 15.44
C ALA A 377 7.01 0.10 16.03
N ASN A 378 7.21 1.38 16.27
CA ASN A 378 6.15 2.29 16.70
C ASN A 378 5.33 2.79 15.51
N ILE A 379 4.04 3.02 15.74
CA ILE A 379 3.14 3.64 14.76
C ILE A 379 3.27 5.16 14.89
N HIS A 380 3.53 5.85 13.78
CA HIS A 380 3.58 7.30 13.72
C HIS A 380 2.51 7.81 12.77
N LEU A 381 1.49 8.47 13.31
CA LEU A 381 0.33 8.97 12.55
C LEU A 381 0.29 10.49 12.60
N LEU A 382 0.10 11.10 11.45
CA LEU A 382 -0.13 12.53 11.30
C LEU A 382 -1.56 12.75 10.82
N LEU A 383 -2.35 13.50 11.58
CA LEU A 383 -3.67 13.97 11.14
C LEU A 383 -3.50 14.91 9.94
N ASP A 384 -4.23 14.67 8.87
CA ASP A 384 -4.22 15.56 7.70
C ASP A 384 -4.57 16.99 8.14
N GLN A 385 -3.86 17.98 7.62
CA GLN A 385 -4.11 19.38 7.93
C GLN A 385 -5.54 19.81 7.62
N LYS A 386 -6.18 19.18 6.62
CA LYS A 386 -7.55 19.46 6.20
C LYS A 386 -8.61 18.63 6.94
N ALA A 387 -8.21 17.64 7.74
CA ALA A 387 -9.12 16.81 8.51
C ALA A 387 -9.24 17.31 9.95
N ASP A 388 -10.47 17.45 10.43
CA ASP A 388 -10.74 17.77 11.84
C ASP A 388 -10.64 16.53 12.73
N SER A 389 -10.91 15.36 12.17
CA SER A 389 -10.75 14.08 12.85
C SER A 389 -10.49 12.94 11.88
N ALA A 390 -9.91 11.87 12.42
CA ALA A 390 -9.63 10.60 11.77
C ALA A 390 -10.10 9.47 12.67
N PHE A 391 -10.85 8.51 12.10
CA PHE A 391 -11.29 7.31 12.78
C PHE A 391 -10.74 6.08 12.06
N ILE A 392 -10.03 5.23 12.80
CA ILE A 392 -9.44 4.00 12.31
C ILE A 392 -10.14 2.83 12.98
N PRO A 393 -10.86 1.99 12.22
CA PRO A 393 -11.41 0.76 12.74
C PRO A 393 -10.30 -0.21 13.18
N PHE A 394 -10.58 -1.01 14.21
CA PHE A 394 -9.76 -2.15 14.59
C PHE A 394 -9.46 -3.05 13.38
N ASN A 395 -8.32 -3.75 13.40
CA ASN A 395 -7.84 -4.59 12.29
C ASN A 395 -7.58 -3.86 10.96
N THR A 396 -7.46 -2.53 10.99
CA THR A 396 -6.93 -1.78 9.84
C THR A 396 -5.40 -1.83 9.87
N PRO A 397 -4.72 -2.22 8.77
CA PRO A 397 -3.27 -2.12 8.69
C PRO A 397 -2.80 -0.68 8.88
N LEU A 398 -1.94 -0.45 9.86
CA LEU A 398 -1.38 0.88 10.13
C LEU A 398 0.05 0.99 9.65
N PHE A 399 0.85 -0.03 9.95
CA PHE A 399 2.26 -0.08 9.59
C PHE A 399 2.63 -1.49 9.16
N SER A 400 3.64 -1.60 8.31
CA SER A 400 4.22 -2.86 7.90
C SER A 400 5.73 -2.85 8.05
N VAL A 401 6.28 -3.97 8.51
CA VAL A 401 7.72 -4.25 8.57
C VAL A 401 8.07 -5.21 7.43
N PHE A 402 9.00 -4.78 6.59
CA PHE A 402 9.51 -5.52 5.45
C PHE A 402 10.99 -5.84 5.67
N PRO A 403 11.34 -7.10 5.90
CA PRO A 403 12.72 -7.53 5.74
C PRO A 403 13.13 -7.35 4.28
N VAL A 404 14.23 -6.64 4.04
CA VAL A 404 14.78 -6.43 2.68
C VAL A 404 15.55 -7.69 2.26
N LEU A 405 14.84 -8.81 2.25
CA LEU A 405 15.28 -10.15 1.87
C LEU A 405 14.10 -10.91 1.25
N ALA A 406 14.39 -11.93 0.44
CA ALA A 406 13.34 -12.84 0.01
C ALA A 406 12.78 -13.62 1.21
N ASN A 407 11.47 -13.94 1.19
CA ASN A 407 10.81 -14.68 2.27
C ASN A 407 11.44 -16.06 2.58
N SER A 408 12.14 -16.67 1.62
CA SER A 408 12.86 -17.92 1.83
C SER A 408 14.21 -17.73 2.55
N CYS A 409 14.72 -16.51 2.62
CA CYS A 409 16.00 -16.17 3.23
C CYS A 409 15.89 -15.82 4.70
N PHE A 410 14.68 -15.81 5.28
CA PHE A 410 14.50 -15.55 6.70
C PHE A 410 13.34 -16.35 7.30
N LYS A 411 13.40 -16.55 8.61
CA LYS A 411 12.33 -17.04 9.45
C LYS A 411 12.07 -16.03 10.57
N ILE A 412 10.84 -16.04 11.07
CA ILE A 412 10.44 -15.18 12.18
C ILE A 412 10.14 -16.08 13.38
N GLU A 413 10.74 -15.77 14.51
CA GLU A 413 10.53 -16.49 15.77
C GLU A 413 10.07 -15.54 16.87
N ASP A 414 9.33 -16.11 17.81
CA ASP A 414 8.95 -15.44 19.05
C ASP A 414 10.13 -15.50 20.01
N SER A 415 10.47 -14.37 20.64
CA SER A 415 11.50 -14.30 21.68
C SER A 415 11.29 -15.30 22.82
N GLU A 416 10.03 -15.65 23.15
CA GLU A 416 9.72 -16.64 24.19
C GLU A 416 10.16 -18.07 23.82
N LYS A 417 10.38 -18.33 22.52
CA LYS A 417 10.86 -19.63 22.02
C LYS A 417 12.38 -19.70 21.91
N MET A 418 13.06 -18.57 22.13
CA MET A 418 14.51 -18.50 22.05
C MET A 418 15.15 -19.12 23.31
N PRO A 419 16.29 -19.80 23.18
CA PRO A 419 16.95 -20.43 24.31
C PRO A 419 17.43 -19.38 25.32
N ILE A 420 16.93 -19.47 26.54
CA ILE A 420 17.43 -18.77 27.73
C ILE A 420 18.41 -19.75 28.37
N ARG A 421 19.73 -19.52 28.30
CA ARG A 421 20.69 -20.35 29.04
C ARG A 421 20.90 -19.80 30.43
#